data_AF-A0A0Q9K049-F1
#
_entry.id   AF-A0A0Q9K049-F1
#
_cell.length_a   1.000
_cell.length_b   1.000
_cell.length_c   1.000
_cell.angle_alpha   90.00
_cell.angle_beta   90.00
_cell.angle_gamma   90.00
#
_symmetry.space_group_name_H-M   'P 1'
#
loop_
_entity.id
_entity.type
_entity.pdbx_description
1 polymer ?
#
loop_
_entity_poly.entity_id
_entity_poly.type
_entity_poly.pdbx_seq_one_letter_code
_entity_poly.pdbx_strand_id
1 'polypeptide(L)'
;MAEITWIKILTNIFKDEKIRLIQSMPEGDALVLTWINILTEAGDKNDNGYLRLNEDIPYTIQNLTVLLNRPHMIVELALRVFQQFRMIEMDQQGFIYISNWEKHQNVEGMGRVKEQNKLRQQRRRDKLKQLEPPKTSRDSHVMSHENHATDIELELELEKDLKHIVVKDDSAIAFETFWSAYPTKGSNKKMSLAKWNTLWKNKQIDMEQMLNGVIGYVNHQEHWGYKTCAAQVFLNQERWSDDWSFTPRTIISESRTSIPPTAKKEKEVPEYHG
;
A
#
# COMPACT_ATOMS: atom_id res chain seq x y z
N MET A 1 -19.76 1.44 12.42
CA MET A 1 -18.31 1.13 12.52
C MET A 1 -17.63 1.70 11.28
N ALA A 2 -16.33 2.01 11.30
CA ALA A 2 -15.67 2.57 10.12
C ALA A 2 -15.74 1.56 8.96
N GLU A 3 -16.38 1.97 7.87
CA GLU A 3 -16.53 1.18 6.64
C GLU A 3 -15.15 0.94 6.04
N ILE A 4 -14.73 -0.33 5.95
CA ILE A 4 -13.44 -0.67 5.38
C ILE A 4 -13.63 -0.78 3.87
N THR A 5 -13.22 0.26 3.15
CA THR A 5 -13.48 0.37 1.71
C THR A 5 -12.47 -0.38 0.82
N TRP A 6 -11.43 -0.98 1.40
CA TRP A 6 -10.39 -1.68 0.65
C TRP A 6 -9.69 -2.77 1.44
N ILE A 7 -9.25 -3.81 0.73
CA ILE A 7 -8.30 -4.82 1.22
C ILE A 7 -6.98 -4.70 0.44
N LYS A 8 -5.85 -4.92 1.12
CA LYS A 8 -4.53 -4.98 0.45
C LYS A 8 -4.23 -6.43 0.08
N ILE A 9 -3.97 -6.68 -1.20
CA ILE A 9 -3.57 -7.98 -1.71
C ILE A 9 -2.09 -7.92 -2.10
N LEU A 10 -1.35 -9.00 -1.83
CA LEU A 10 0.05 -9.09 -2.23
C LEU A 10 0.19 -9.18 -3.75
N THR A 11 1.10 -8.42 -4.34
CA THR A 11 1.33 -8.39 -5.79
C THR A 11 1.82 -9.74 -6.35
N ASN A 12 2.34 -10.61 -5.49
CA ASN A 12 2.79 -11.95 -5.83
C ASN A 12 1.75 -13.05 -5.51
N ILE A 13 0.47 -12.71 -5.27
CA ILE A 13 -0.56 -13.70 -4.96
C ILE A 13 -0.66 -14.82 -6.00
N PHE A 14 -0.49 -14.51 -7.29
CA PHE A 14 -0.51 -15.51 -8.37
C PHE A 14 0.79 -16.33 -8.49
N LYS A 15 1.84 -15.96 -7.74
CA LYS A 15 3.07 -16.77 -7.62
C LYS A 15 2.99 -17.76 -6.45
N ASP A 16 1.99 -17.64 -5.58
CA ASP A 16 1.76 -18.58 -4.48
C ASP A 16 1.56 -19.99 -5.03
N GLU A 17 2.19 -20.98 -4.39
CA GLU A 17 2.14 -22.37 -4.85
C GLU A 17 0.73 -22.94 -4.80
N LYS A 18 -0.06 -22.60 -3.78
CA LYS A 18 -1.45 -23.07 -3.65
C LYS A 18 -2.31 -22.44 -4.72
N ILE A 19 -2.17 -21.14 -4.97
CA ILE A 19 -2.92 -20.45 -6.03
C ILE A 19 -2.60 -21.03 -7.41
N ARG A 20 -1.32 -21.30 -7.71
CA ARG A 20 -0.93 -21.95 -8.97
C ARG A 20 -1.47 -23.37 -9.11
N LEU A 21 -1.49 -24.14 -8.02
CA LEU A 21 -2.05 -25.49 -8.00
C LEU A 21 -3.57 -25.48 -8.16
N ILE A 22 -4.28 -24.50 -7.58
CA ILE A 22 -5.73 -24.35 -7.74
C ILE A 22 -6.06 -23.93 -9.17
N GLN A 23 -5.28 -23.01 -9.75
CA GLN A 23 -5.50 -22.54 -11.10
C GLN A 23 -5.34 -23.63 -12.17
N SER A 24 -4.55 -24.68 -11.90
CA SER A 24 -4.41 -25.83 -12.79
C SER A 24 -5.53 -26.88 -12.65
N MET A 25 -6.44 -26.74 -11.67
CA MET A 25 -7.59 -27.63 -11.51
C MET A 25 -8.70 -27.29 -12.51
N PRO A 26 -9.65 -28.23 -12.77
CA PRO A 26 -10.90 -27.88 -13.46
C PRO A 26 -11.61 -26.74 -12.73
N GLU A 27 -12.14 -25.78 -13.48
CA GLU A 27 -12.74 -24.54 -12.93
C GLU A 27 -11.74 -23.67 -12.14
N GLY A 28 -10.42 -23.84 -12.34
CA GLY A 28 -9.37 -23.17 -11.57
C GLY A 28 -9.51 -21.64 -11.50
N ASP A 29 -9.84 -20.98 -12.62
CA ASP A 29 -10.09 -19.53 -12.62
C ASP A 29 -11.29 -19.14 -11.77
N ALA A 30 -12.38 -19.93 -11.81
CA ALA A 30 -13.55 -19.71 -10.98
C ALA A 30 -13.22 -19.92 -9.49
N LEU A 31 -12.38 -20.91 -9.17
CA LEU A 31 -11.91 -21.16 -7.81
C LEU A 31 -11.03 -19.99 -7.31
N VAL A 32 -10.06 -19.53 -8.09
CA VAL A 32 -9.21 -18.38 -7.70
C VAL A 32 -10.04 -17.11 -7.50
N LEU A 33 -11.01 -16.83 -8.38
CA LEU A 33 -11.93 -15.70 -8.19
C LEU A 33 -12.78 -15.86 -6.92
N THR A 34 -13.23 -17.07 -6.63
CA THR A 34 -13.99 -17.37 -5.40
C THR A 34 -13.12 -17.12 -4.16
N TRP A 35 -11.83 -17.44 -4.21
CA TRP A 35 -10.89 -17.13 -3.14
C TRP A 35 -10.75 -15.62 -2.91
N ILE A 36 -10.60 -14.83 -3.97
CA ILE A 36 -10.53 -13.37 -3.88
C ILE A 36 -11.82 -12.79 -3.28
N ASN A 37 -12.99 -13.28 -3.70
CA ASN A 37 -14.27 -12.85 -3.14
C ASN A 37 -14.39 -13.18 -1.63
N ILE A 38 -13.90 -14.35 -1.20
CA ILE A 38 -13.87 -14.70 0.23
C ILE A 38 -12.97 -13.73 1.03
N LEU A 39 -11.82 -13.33 0.48
CA LEU A 39 -10.94 -12.34 1.11
C LEU A 39 -11.61 -10.97 1.23
N THR A 40 -12.37 -10.54 0.22
CA THR A 40 -13.10 -9.27 0.26
C THR A 40 -14.25 -9.31 1.27
N GLU A 41 -15.02 -10.40 1.33
CA GLU A 41 -16.10 -10.57 2.30
C GLU A 41 -15.58 -10.57 3.75
N ALA A 42 -14.48 -11.28 4.01
CA ALA A 42 -13.84 -11.27 5.32
C ALA A 42 -13.24 -9.90 5.68
N GLY A 43 -12.76 -9.16 4.67
CA GLY A 43 -12.26 -7.79 4.83
C GLY A 43 -13.35 -6.77 5.14
N ASP A 44 -14.51 -6.88 4.49
CA ASP A 44 -15.68 -6.01 4.70
C ASP A 44 -16.25 -6.17 6.11
N LYS A 45 -16.48 -7.43 6.53
CA LYS A 45 -16.95 -7.72 7.90
C LYS A 45 -15.90 -7.44 8.96
N ASN A 46 -14.63 -7.53 8.59
CA ASN A 46 -13.48 -7.29 9.46
C ASN A 46 -13.57 -8.05 10.80
N ASP A 47 -14.01 -9.29 10.70
CA ASP A 47 -14.33 -10.13 11.84
C ASP A 47 -13.26 -11.22 11.97
N ASN A 48 -12.00 -10.80 12.07
CA ASN A 48 -10.83 -11.68 12.26
C ASN A 48 -10.75 -12.89 11.29
N GLY A 49 -11.28 -12.75 10.08
CA GLY A 49 -11.23 -13.80 9.05
C GLY A 49 -12.38 -14.80 9.11
N TYR A 50 -13.41 -14.55 9.92
CA TYR A 50 -14.64 -15.34 9.93
C TYR A 50 -15.55 -14.97 8.75
N LEU A 51 -16.03 -15.99 8.06
CA LEU A 51 -17.02 -15.88 7.00
C LEU A 51 -18.38 -16.32 7.58
N ARG A 52 -19.11 -15.39 8.21
CA ARG A 52 -20.42 -15.62 8.85
C ARG A 52 -21.39 -14.49 8.56
N LEU A 53 -22.70 -14.76 8.59
CA LEU A 53 -23.74 -13.76 8.33
C LEU A 53 -23.77 -12.72 9.46
N ASN A 54 -23.89 -13.22 10.70
CA ASN A 54 -23.83 -12.50 11.96
C ASN A 54 -22.98 -13.32 12.96
N GLU A 55 -22.68 -12.77 14.15
CA GLU A 55 -21.82 -13.42 15.16
C GLU A 55 -22.18 -14.89 15.44
N ASP A 56 -23.48 -15.21 15.44
CA ASP A 56 -24.01 -16.54 15.78
C ASP A 56 -24.46 -17.37 14.57
N ILE A 57 -24.44 -16.84 13.34
CA ILE A 57 -25.02 -17.50 12.16
C ILE A 57 -23.94 -17.75 11.10
N PRO A 58 -23.47 -19.01 10.91
CA PRO A 58 -22.51 -19.33 9.86
C PRO A 58 -23.15 -19.18 8.48
N TYR A 59 -22.34 -18.91 7.46
CA TYR A 59 -22.85 -18.96 6.10
C TYR A 59 -23.09 -20.39 5.65
N THR A 60 -24.29 -20.65 5.12
CA THR A 60 -24.57 -21.89 4.40
C THR A 60 -24.00 -21.80 2.98
N ILE A 61 -23.83 -22.96 2.33
CA ILE A 61 -23.42 -23.00 0.90
C ILE A 61 -24.41 -22.21 0.04
N GLN A 62 -25.72 -22.27 0.34
CA GLN A 62 -26.75 -21.48 -0.34
C GLN A 62 -26.48 -19.97 -0.20
N ASN A 63 -26.18 -19.48 1.00
CA ASN A 63 -25.84 -18.07 1.20
C ASN A 63 -24.60 -17.66 0.40
N LEU A 64 -23.58 -18.52 0.37
CA LEU A 64 -22.35 -18.28 -0.38
C LEU A 64 -22.56 -18.27 -1.89
N THR A 65 -23.50 -19.05 -2.43
CA THR A 65 -23.81 -18.99 -3.89
C THR A 65 -24.32 -17.62 -4.31
N VAL A 66 -25.17 -17.01 -3.48
CA VAL A 66 -25.72 -15.68 -3.71
C VAL A 66 -24.63 -14.62 -3.56
N LEU A 67 -23.85 -14.68 -2.47
CA LEU A 67 -22.80 -13.70 -2.17
C LEU A 67 -21.66 -13.72 -3.19
N LEU A 68 -21.18 -14.92 -3.53
CA LEU A 68 -20.04 -15.09 -4.42
C LEU A 68 -20.47 -14.99 -5.90
N ASN A 69 -21.77 -14.96 -6.17
CA ASN A 69 -22.37 -15.01 -7.50
C ASN A 69 -21.84 -16.20 -8.31
N ARG A 70 -21.89 -17.40 -7.71
CA ARG A 70 -21.37 -18.64 -8.28
C ARG A 70 -22.37 -19.79 -8.15
N PRO A 71 -22.39 -20.75 -9.10
CA PRO A 71 -23.20 -21.96 -8.98
C PRO A 71 -22.86 -22.76 -7.71
N HIS A 72 -23.86 -23.45 -7.16
CA HIS A 72 -23.72 -24.29 -5.96
C HIS A 72 -22.54 -25.26 -6.04
N MET A 73 -22.39 -25.96 -7.17
CA MET A 73 -21.30 -26.91 -7.37
C MET A 73 -19.91 -26.26 -7.31
N ILE A 74 -19.76 -25.03 -7.81
CA ILE A 74 -18.48 -24.31 -7.78
C ILE A 74 -18.15 -23.87 -6.35
N VAL A 75 -19.14 -23.38 -5.60
CA VAL A 75 -18.95 -23.00 -4.19
C VAL A 75 -18.57 -24.21 -3.34
N GLU A 76 -19.26 -25.33 -3.53
CA GLU A 76 -18.96 -26.57 -2.80
C GLU A 76 -17.56 -27.10 -3.13
N LEU A 77 -17.17 -27.09 -4.42
CA LEU A 77 -15.83 -27.44 -4.86
C LEU A 77 -14.78 -26.51 -4.25
N ALA A 78 -15.02 -25.20 -4.27
CA ALA A 78 -14.11 -24.19 -3.73
C ALA A 78 -13.86 -24.41 -2.23
N LEU A 79 -14.91 -24.58 -1.42
CA LEU A 79 -14.76 -24.82 0.01
C LEU A 79 -13.94 -26.09 0.29
N ARG A 80 -14.20 -27.19 -0.42
CA ARG A 80 -13.43 -28.44 -0.27
C ARG A 80 -11.96 -28.25 -0.65
N VAL A 81 -11.70 -27.59 -1.78
CA VAL A 81 -10.33 -27.31 -2.26
C VAL A 81 -9.58 -26.43 -1.27
N PHE A 82 -10.19 -25.33 -0.82
CA PHE A 82 -9.56 -24.42 0.15
C PHE A 82 -9.29 -25.09 1.49
N GLN A 83 -10.19 -25.97 1.95
CA GLN A 83 -9.97 -26.75 3.16
C GLN A 83 -8.82 -27.75 2.99
N GLN A 84 -8.74 -28.44 1.85
CA GLN A 84 -7.64 -29.36 1.53
C GLN A 84 -6.28 -28.65 1.52
N PHE A 85 -6.22 -27.44 0.95
CA PHE A 85 -5.01 -26.61 0.96
C PHE A 85 -4.76 -25.85 2.27
N ARG A 86 -5.58 -26.08 3.31
CA ARG A 86 -5.53 -25.37 4.60
C ARG A 86 -5.50 -23.84 4.43
N MET A 87 -6.36 -23.35 3.53
CA MET A 87 -6.62 -21.93 3.31
C MET A 87 -7.81 -21.47 4.14
N ILE A 88 -8.76 -22.37 4.37
CA ILE A 88 -9.87 -22.20 5.31
C ILE A 88 -9.94 -23.40 6.23
N GLU A 89 -10.59 -23.20 7.37
CA GLU A 89 -10.96 -24.25 8.30
C GLU A 89 -12.45 -24.10 8.64
N MET A 90 -13.09 -25.24 8.92
CA MET A 90 -14.50 -25.31 9.29
C MET A 90 -14.61 -25.93 10.68
N ASP A 91 -15.36 -25.30 11.58
CA ASP A 91 -15.63 -25.85 12.90
C ASP A 91 -16.80 -26.86 12.88
N GLN A 92 -17.08 -27.46 14.03
CA GLN A 92 -18.14 -28.46 14.19
C GLN A 92 -19.55 -27.85 14.05
N GLN A 93 -19.67 -26.54 14.21
CA GLN A 93 -20.89 -25.76 14.10
C GLN A 93 -21.11 -25.20 12.68
N GLY A 94 -20.15 -25.41 11.77
CA GLY A 94 -20.22 -24.97 10.37
C GLY A 94 -19.66 -23.57 10.11
N PHE A 95 -19.03 -22.91 11.08
CA PHE A 95 -18.34 -21.64 10.85
C PHE A 95 -17.08 -21.86 10.03
N ILE A 96 -16.94 -21.02 9.01
CA ILE A 96 -15.78 -21.01 8.12
C ILE A 96 -14.87 -19.86 8.55
N TYR A 97 -13.58 -20.15 8.73
CA TYR A 97 -12.58 -19.12 9.03
C TYR A 97 -11.35 -19.27 8.13
N ILE A 98 -10.74 -18.14 7.78
CA ILE A 98 -9.56 -18.08 6.93
C ILE A 98 -8.31 -18.32 7.77
N SER A 99 -7.56 -19.37 7.44
CA SER A 99 -6.32 -19.70 8.14
C SER A 99 -5.25 -18.63 7.88
N ASN A 100 -4.46 -18.30 8.90
CA ASN A 100 -3.44 -17.23 8.85
C ASN A 100 -3.96 -15.83 8.46
N TRP A 101 -5.24 -15.51 8.75
CA TRP A 101 -5.82 -14.19 8.45
C TRP A 101 -4.98 -13.01 8.98
N GLU A 102 -4.35 -13.14 10.15
CA GLU A 102 -3.47 -12.11 10.73
C GLU A 102 -2.23 -11.79 9.88
N LYS A 103 -1.77 -12.71 9.00
CA LYS A 103 -0.68 -12.43 8.04
C LYS A 103 -1.20 -11.71 6.80
N HIS A 104 -2.49 -11.87 6.50
CA HIS A 104 -3.15 -11.22 5.38
C HIS A 104 -3.70 -9.83 5.75
N GLN A 105 -3.87 -9.54 7.04
CA GLN A 105 -4.30 -8.23 7.52
C GLN A 105 -3.20 -7.50 8.30
N ASN A 106 -3.04 -6.20 8.06
CA ASN A 106 -2.16 -5.34 8.83
C ASN A 106 -2.81 -4.99 10.20
N VAL A 107 -2.94 -5.98 11.08
CA VAL A 107 -3.62 -5.88 12.40
C VAL A 107 -3.04 -4.76 13.27
N GLU A 108 -1.73 -4.51 13.15
CA GLU A 108 -1.02 -3.47 13.91
C GLU A 108 -1.38 -2.03 13.49
N GLY A 109 -1.80 -1.83 12.23
CA GLY A 109 -2.30 -0.54 11.75
C GLY A 109 -3.71 -0.22 12.27
N MET A 110 -4.54 -1.26 12.44
CA MET A 110 -5.95 -1.14 12.80
C MET A 110 -6.18 -0.78 14.27
N GLY A 111 -5.35 -1.31 15.19
CA GLY A 111 -5.37 -0.92 16.61
C GLY A 111 -5.09 0.56 16.79
N ARG A 112 -4.07 1.08 16.08
CA ARG A 112 -3.72 2.51 16.08
C ARG A 112 -4.84 3.39 15.52
N VAL A 113 -5.54 2.95 14.47
CA VAL A 113 -6.69 3.68 13.90
C VAL A 113 -7.87 3.72 14.88
N LYS A 114 -8.18 2.61 15.56
CA LYS A 114 -9.23 2.57 16.59
C LYS A 114 -8.90 3.49 17.77
N GLU A 115 -7.67 3.46 18.26
CA GLU A 115 -7.22 4.36 19.34
C GLU A 115 -7.22 5.82 18.91
N GLN A 116 -6.73 6.14 17.72
CA GLN A 116 -6.76 7.51 17.20
C GLN A 116 -8.19 8.01 17.00
N ASN A 117 -9.11 7.19 16.49
CA ASN A 117 -10.51 7.57 16.35
C ASN A 117 -11.18 7.80 17.71
N LYS A 118 -10.86 6.98 18.72
CA LYS A 118 -11.31 7.19 20.10
C LYS A 118 -10.79 8.53 20.66
N LEU A 119 -9.51 8.84 20.42
CA LEU A 119 -8.89 10.11 20.83
C LEU A 119 -9.50 11.31 20.09
N ARG A 120 -9.79 11.18 18.79
CA ARG A 120 -10.45 12.21 17.97
C ARG A 120 -11.86 12.50 18.48
N GLN A 121 -12.65 11.48 18.78
CA GLN A 121 -13.99 11.64 19.34
C GLN A 121 -13.97 12.24 20.76
N GLN A 122 -12.96 11.91 21.57
CA GLN A 122 -12.77 12.55 22.87
C GLN A 122 -12.45 14.04 22.70
N ARG A 123 -11.47 14.40 21.87
CA ARG A 123 -11.12 15.80 21.59
C ARG A 123 -12.28 16.59 21.02
N ARG A 124 -13.09 16.00 20.14
CA ARG A 124 -14.32 16.63 19.62
C ARG A 124 -15.31 16.94 20.74
N ARG A 125 -15.56 15.96 21.63
CA ARG A 125 -16.45 16.13 22.79
C ARG A 125 -15.93 17.17 23.78
N ASP A 126 -14.62 17.21 24.01
CA ASP A 126 -14.01 18.16 24.94
C ASP A 126 -14.05 19.59 24.37
N LYS A 127 -13.78 19.78 23.07
CA LYS A 127 -13.94 21.08 22.40
C LYS A 127 -15.40 21.55 22.42
N LEU A 128 -16.37 20.67 22.13
CA LEU A 128 -17.80 20.99 22.21
C LEU A 128 -18.23 21.41 23.63
N LYS A 129 -17.73 20.74 24.67
CA LYS A 129 -18.01 21.10 26.08
C LYS A 129 -17.41 22.44 26.50
N GLN A 130 -16.28 22.84 25.91
CA GLN A 130 -15.65 24.14 26.19
C GLN A 130 -16.36 25.30 25.48
N LEU A 131 -17.12 25.01 24.42
CA LEU A 131 -17.91 25.98 23.66
C LEU A 131 -19.35 26.13 24.17
N GLU A 132 -19.82 25.23 25.05
CA GLU A 132 -21.10 25.40 25.74
C GLU A 132 -20.99 26.52 26.80
N PRO A 133 -21.85 27.57 26.76
CA PRO A 133 -21.87 28.58 27.80
C PRO A 133 -22.31 27.97 29.14
N PRO A 134 -21.90 28.54 30.29
CA PRO A 134 -22.28 28.03 31.60
C PRO A 134 -23.81 28.02 31.71
N LYS A 135 -24.40 26.87 32.07
CA LYS A 135 -25.84 26.72 32.25
C LYS A 135 -26.32 27.64 33.37
N THR A 136 -26.70 28.87 33.04
CA THR A 136 -27.44 29.74 33.94
C THR A 136 -28.91 29.37 33.88
N SER A 137 -29.46 29.15 35.07
CA SER A 137 -30.83 28.77 35.40
C SER A 137 -31.93 29.61 34.72
N ARG A 138 -33.01 28.89 34.33
CA ARG A 138 -34.44 29.25 34.19
C ARG A 138 -34.86 30.42 33.28
N ASP A 139 -35.89 30.10 32.49
CA ASP A 139 -36.82 30.96 31.74
C ASP A 139 -36.25 31.88 30.66
N SER A 140 -36.39 31.46 29.40
CA SER A 140 -37.10 32.24 28.37
C SER A 140 -37.05 31.55 27.01
N HIS A 141 -38.18 31.65 26.31
CA HIS A 141 -38.40 31.20 24.95
C HIS A 141 -37.58 32.07 23.98
N VAL A 142 -36.49 31.55 23.41
CA VAL A 142 -35.74 32.21 22.32
C VAL A 142 -35.32 31.16 21.29
N MET A 143 -35.68 31.44 20.04
CA MET A 143 -35.39 30.69 18.83
C MET A 143 -33.88 30.42 18.69
N SER A 144 -33.50 29.15 18.50
CA SER A 144 -32.12 28.76 18.23
C SER A 144 -31.73 29.25 16.83
N HIS A 145 -31.02 30.36 16.75
CA HIS A 145 -30.32 30.76 15.53
C HIS A 145 -29.05 29.91 15.38
N GLU A 146 -28.81 29.47 14.16
CA GLU A 146 -27.84 28.48 13.72
C GLU A 146 -26.39 28.76 14.20
N ASN A 147 -25.81 27.84 14.97
CA ASN A 147 -24.39 27.82 15.34
C ASN A 147 -23.50 27.21 14.23
N HIS A 148 -23.86 27.39 12.96
CA HIS A 148 -23.13 26.76 11.84
C HIS A 148 -21.74 27.35 11.58
N ALA A 149 -21.45 28.55 12.09
CA ALA A 149 -20.15 29.20 11.88
C ALA A 149 -19.00 28.49 12.63
N THR A 150 -19.24 27.98 13.84
CA THR A 150 -18.19 27.29 14.62
C THR A 150 -17.94 25.85 14.18
N ASP A 151 -18.96 25.17 13.67
CA ASP A 151 -18.83 23.78 13.22
C ASP A 151 -17.94 23.68 11.97
N ILE A 152 -18.13 24.57 11.00
CA ILE A 152 -17.35 24.59 9.75
C ILE A 152 -15.87 24.95 10.01
N GLU A 153 -15.60 25.89 10.91
CA GLU A 153 -14.23 26.26 11.29
C GLU A 153 -13.50 25.12 11.99
N LEU A 154 -14.20 24.39 12.88
CA LEU A 154 -13.69 23.17 13.51
C LEU A 154 -13.43 22.06 12.48
N GLU A 155 -14.32 21.90 11.51
CA GLU A 155 -14.22 20.91 10.43
C GLU A 155 -13.03 21.21 9.49
N LEU A 156 -12.80 22.48 9.15
CA LEU A 156 -11.66 22.96 8.36
C LEU A 156 -10.32 22.84 9.09
N GLU A 157 -10.26 23.07 10.41
CA GLU A 157 -9.06 22.77 11.22
C GLU A 157 -8.77 21.27 11.27
N LEU A 158 -9.81 20.43 11.42
CA LEU A 158 -9.69 18.97 11.39
C LEU A 158 -9.25 18.44 10.01
N GLU A 159 -9.70 19.05 8.91
CA GLU A 159 -9.25 18.74 7.54
C GLU A 159 -7.78 19.10 7.30
N LYS A 160 -7.30 20.21 7.86
CA LYS A 160 -5.88 20.60 7.79
C LYS A 160 -4.99 19.60 8.53
N ASP A 161 -5.46 19.08 9.67
CA ASP A 161 -4.78 18.02 10.42
C ASP A 161 -4.86 16.64 9.72
N LEU A 162 -5.93 16.36 8.96
CA LEU A 162 -6.09 15.14 8.14
C LEU A 162 -5.04 15.02 7.02
N LYS A 163 -4.55 16.13 6.46
CA LYS A 163 -3.47 16.12 5.45
C LYS A 163 -2.09 15.78 6.02
N HIS A 164 -1.96 15.75 7.35
CA HIS A 164 -0.65 15.65 8.01
C HIS A 164 -0.42 14.39 8.87
N ILE A 165 -1.32 13.38 8.86
CA ILE A 165 -1.21 12.21 9.75
C ILE A 165 -1.20 10.87 8.98
N VAL A 166 -0.01 10.54 8.47
CA VAL A 166 0.68 9.23 8.45
C VAL A 166 -0.18 7.96 8.23
N VAL A 167 -0.57 7.70 6.98
CA VAL A 167 -0.25 6.39 6.37
C VAL A 167 1.28 6.31 6.37
N LYS A 168 1.94 5.16 6.62
CA LYS A 168 3.39 5.08 6.33
C LYS A 168 3.56 5.58 4.91
N ASP A 169 4.14 6.77 4.78
CA ASP A 169 4.17 7.57 3.56
C ASP A 169 4.57 6.61 2.44
N ASP A 170 3.80 6.49 1.35
CA ASP A 170 4.15 5.55 0.28
C ASP A 170 5.60 5.80 -0.18
N SER A 171 6.05 7.07 -0.06
CA SER A 171 7.44 7.51 -0.15
C SER A 171 8.40 6.75 0.76
N ALA A 172 8.07 6.62 2.05
CA ALA A 172 8.91 5.96 3.04
C ALA A 172 8.99 4.44 2.81
N ILE A 173 7.87 3.79 2.44
CA ILE A 173 7.85 2.35 2.11
C ILE A 173 8.71 2.10 0.86
N ALA A 174 8.52 2.93 -0.16
CA ALA A 174 9.26 2.86 -1.40
C ALA A 174 10.76 3.14 -1.19
N PHE A 175 11.10 4.10 -0.32
CA PHE A 175 12.48 4.39 0.06
C PHE A 175 13.16 3.20 0.74
N GLU A 176 12.51 2.55 1.71
CA GLU A 176 13.09 1.39 2.39
C GLU A 176 13.30 0.21 1.42
N THR A 177 12.42 0.07 0.42
CA THR A 177 12.56 -0.93 -0.66
C THR A 177 13.79 -0.63 -1.51
N PHE A 178 13.96 0.61 -1.98
CA PHE A 178 15.17 1.06 -2.67
C PHE A 178 16.43 0.88 -1.81
N TRP A 179 16.36 1.29 -0.55
CA TRP A 179 17.50 1.28 0.39
C TRP A 179 18.01 -0.13 0.65
N SER A 180 17.12 -1.12 0.71
CA SER A 180 17.47 -2.53 0.91
C SER A 180 18.09 -3.16 -0.34
N ALA A 181 17.75 -2.67 -1.53
CA ALA A 181 18.29 -3.15 -2.81
C ALA A 181 19.66 -2.52 -3.17
N TYR A 182 19.97 -1.34 -2.62
CA TYR A 182 21.19 -0.61 -2.96
C TYR A 182 22.40 -1.02 -2.10
N PRO A 183 23.63 -1.13 -2.65
CA PRO A 183 24.84 -1.35 -1.86
C PRO A 183 25.15 -0.17 -0.92
N THR A 184 24.79 -0.32 0.35
CA THR A 184 24.78 0.79 1.33
C THR A 184 26.16 1.18 1.88
N LYS A 185 27.23 0.47 1.53
CA LYS A 185 28.59 0.71 2.08
C LYS A 185 29.08 2.11 1.69
N GLY A 186 29.19 3.00 2.68
CA GLY A 186 29.59 4.40 2.48
C GLY A 186 28.45 5.37 2.14
N SER A 187 27.19 4.93 2.21
CA SER A 187 26.01 5.76 1.94
C SER A 187 25.42 6.40 3.21
N ASN A 188 24.97 7.66 3.12
CA ASN A 188 24.30 8.35 4.23
C ASN A 188 22.77 8.29 4.07
N LYS A 189 22.11 7.45 4.89
CA LYS A 189 20.65 7.22 4.82
C LYS A 189 19.83 8.51 4.93
N LYS A 190 20.23 9.44 5.81
CA LYS A 190 19.51 10.71 6.01
C LYS A 190 19.57 11.59 4.76
N MET A 191 20.73 11.67 4.12
CA MET A 191 20.89 12.48 2.90
C MET A 191 20.19 11.85 1.69
N SER A 192 20.25 10.52 1.57
CA SER A 192 19.51 9.79 0.53
C SER A 192 18.00 9.93 0.70
N LEU A 193 17.47 9.85 1.92
CA LEU A 193 16.05 10.04 2.21
C LEU A 193 15.59 11.48 1.88
N ALA A 194 16.40 12.48 2.19
CA ALA A 194 16.09 13.87 1.84
C ALA A 194 15.93 14.06 0.32
N LYS A 195 16.87 13.52 -0.47
CA LYS A 195 16.80 13.57 -1.94
C LYS A 195 15.63 12.74 -2.48
N TRP A 196 15.39 11.56 -1.92
CA TRP A 196 14.26 10.70 -2.27
C TRP A 196 12.93 11.44 -2.12
N ASN A 197 12.70 12.09 -0.98
CA ASN A 197 11.47 12.83 -0.74
C ASN A 197 11.25 13.97 -1.74
N THR A 198 12.32 14.61 -2.23
CA THR A 198 12.21 15.61 -3.31
C THR A 198 11.75 14.99 -4.62
N LEU A 199 12.38 13.89 -5.03
CA LEU A 199 12.05 13.17 -6.27
C LEU A 199 10.63 12.59 -6.22
N TRP A 200 10.22 12.09 -5.06
CA TRP A 200 8.88 11.54 -4.80
C TRP A 200 7.80 12.62 -4.93
N LYS A 201 7.98 13.78 -4.28
CA LYS A 201 7.05 14.92 -4.40
C LYS A 201 6.88 15.40 -5.84
N ASN A 202 7.94 15.33 -6.62
CA ASN A 202 7.93 15.72 -8.04
C ASN A 202 7.42 14.61 -8.98
N LYS A 203 7.00 13.44 -8.45
CA LYS A 203 6.58 12.27 -9.23
C LYS A 203 7.61 11.80 -10.27
N GLN A 204 8.90 11.94 -9.95
CA GLN A 204 10.01 11.53 -10.84
C GLN A 204 10.49 10.10 -10.59
N ILE A 205 9.84 9.37 -9.67
CA ILE A 205 10.21 8.01 -9.30
C ILE A 205 9.13 7.06 -9.80
N ASP A 206 9.50 6.22 -10.76
CA ASP A 206 8.83 4.96 -11.03
C ASP A 206 9.60 3.85 -10.30
N MET A 207 8.92 3.05 -9.48
CA MET A 207 9.58 2.04 -8.64
C MET A 207 10.14 0.86 -9.44
N GLU A 208 9.50 0.48 -10.53
CA GLU A 208 9.99 -0.60 -11.39
C GLU A 208 11.25 -0.14 -12.12
N GLN A 209 11.23 1.06 -12.70
CA GLN A 209 12.39 1.65 -13.35
C GLN A 209 13.55 1.87 -12.36
N MET A 210 13.25 2.36 -11.15
CA MET A 210 14.25 2.59 -10.10
C MET A 210 14.99 1.30 -9.73
N LEU A 211 14.25 0.22 -9.44
CA LEU A 211 14.85 -1.05 -9.01
C LEU A 211 15.62 -1.72 -10.15
N ASN A 212 15.09 -1.69 -11.38
CA ASN A 212 15.80 -2.20 -12.55
C ASN A 212 17.10 -1.42 -12.82
N GLY A 213 17.06 -0.08 -12.68
CA GLY A 213 18.23 0.78 -12.80
C GLY A 213 19.29 0.51 -11.72
N VAL A 214 18.89 0.23 -10.47
CA VAL A 214 19.82 -0.20 -9.42
C VAL A 214 20.49 -1.52 -9.78
N ILE A 215 19.72 -2.52 -10.20
CA ILE A 215 20.26 -3.84 -10.61
C ILE A 215 21.25 -3.67 -11.76
N GLY A 216 20.88 -2.94 -12.81
CA GLY A 216 21.74 -2.67 -13.96
C GLY A 216 23.05 -1.97 -13.57
N TYR A 217 22.94 -0.92 -12.76
CA TYR A 217 24.10 -0.16 -12.27
C TYR A 217 25.06 -1.03 -11.46
N VAL A 218 24.55 -1.84 -10.53
CA VAL A 218 25.35 -2.70 -9.66
C VAL A 218 26.06 -3.77 -10.48
N ASN A 219 25.34 -4.45 -11.38
CA ASN A 219 25.91 -5.44 -12.28
C ASN A 219 27.01 -4.85 -13.18
N HIS A 220 26.79 -3.64 -13.71
CA HIS A 220 27.80 -2.92 -14.48
C HIS A 220 29.06 -2.66 -13.63
N GLN A 221 28.91 -2.18 -12.39
CA GLN A 221 30.09 -1.92 -11.56
C GLN A 221 30.83 -3.18 -11.15
N GLU A 222 30.11 -4.25 -10.85
CA GLU A 222 30.72 -5.55 -10.56
C GLU A 222 31.49 -6.09 -11.76
N HIS A 223 30.91 -6.03 -12.97
CA HIS A 223 31.56 -6.49 -14.20
C HIS A 223 32.89 -5.76 -14.48
N TRP A 224 32.91 -4.44 -14.30
CA TRP A 224 34.10 -3.62 -14.56
C TRP A 224 35.01 -3.46 -13.33
N GLY A 225 34.68 -4.08 -12.19
CA GLY A 225 35.44 -3.97 -10.94
C GLY A 225 35.44 -2.57 -10.32
N TYR A 226 34.43 -1.75 -10.64
CA TYR A 226 34.28 -0.41 -10.07
C TYR A 226 33.58 -0.44 -8.72
N LYS A 227 33.91 0.54 -7.87
CA LYS A 227 33.17 0.74 -6.62
C LYS A 227 31.84 1.41 -6.91
N THR A 228 30.78 0.92 -6.27
CA THR A 228 29.48 1.59 -6.28
C THR A 228 29.59 2.95 -5.59
N CYS A 229 28.95 3.97 -6.16
CA CYS A 229 28.88 5.28 -5.53
C CYS A 229 27.94 5.23 -4.30
N ALA A 230 27.87 6.32 -3.55
CA ALA A 230 26.89 6.41 -2.46
C ALA A 230 25.46 6.54 -3.04
N ALA A 231 24.47 5.98 -2.35
CA ALA A 231 23.06 6.02 -2.76
C ALA A 231 22.56 7.45 -3.04
N GLN A 232 23.02 8.43 -2.27
CA GLN A 232 22.70 9.84 -2.52
C GLN A 232 23.23 10.33 -3.88
N VAL A 233 24.45 9.92 -4.26
CA VAL A 233 25.06 10.29 -5.55
C VAL A 233 24.30 9.64 -6.70
N PHE A 234 23.92 8.37 -6.53
CA PHE A 234 23.05 7.66 -7.46
C PHE A 234 21.72 8.41 -7.68
N LEU A 235 21.06 8.81 -6.59
CA LEU A 235 19.81 9.57 -6.66
C LEU A 235 19.98 10.99 -7.22
N ASN A 236 21.10 11.65 -6.92
CA ASN A 236 21.39 13.00 -7.41
C ASN A 236 21.62 13.05 -8.92
N GLN A 237 22.23 11.99 -9.46
CA GLN A 237 22.58 11.90 -10.88
C GLN A 237 21.53 11.17 -11.70
N GLU A 238 20.39 10.81 -11.10
CA GLU A 238 19.29 10.12 -11.78
C GLU A 238 19.73 8.82 -12.46
N ARG A 239 20.75 8.14 -11.91
CA ARG A 239 21.42 6.99 -12.56
C ARG A 239 20.52 5.80 -12.82
N TRP A 240 19.33 5.74 -12.24
CA TRP A 240 18.37 4.68 -12.54
C TRP A 240 17.77 4.80 -13.95
N SER A 241 17.83 5.98 -14.57
CA SER A 241 17.40 6.19 -15.96
C SER A 241 18.53 6.01 -16.98
N ASP A 242 19.77 5.77 -16.53
CA ASP A 242 20.89 5.51 -17.43
C ASP A 242 20.75 4.11 -18.07
N ASP A 243 21.24 3.97 -19.31
CA ASP A 243 21.34 2.68 -19.97
C ASP A 243 22.55 1.90 -19.44
N TRP A 244 22.26 0.91 -18.60
CA TRP A 244 23.26 -0.03 -18.07
C TRP A 244 23.32 -1.34 -18.86
N SER A 245 22.68 -1.40 -20.05
CA SER A 245 22.76 -2.57 -20.90
C SER A 245 24.21 -2.84 -21.30
N PHE A 246 24.58 -4.12 -21.33
CA PHE A 246 25.82 -4.56 -21.93
C PHE A 246 25.72 -4.35 -23.43
N THR A 247 25.99 -3.15 -23.92
CA THR A 247 26.31 -2.99 -25.34
C THR A 247 27.67 -3.65 -25.55
N PRO A 248 27.77 -4.75 -26.33
CA PRO A 248 29.07 -5.20 -26.79
C PRO A 248 29.61 -4.03 -27.60
N ARG A 249 30.69 -3.40 -27.14
CA ARG A 249 31.41 -2.47 -28.00
C ARG A 249 31.78 -3.25 -29.25
N THR A 250 31.11 -2.94 -30.35
CA THR A 250 31.65 -3.23 -31.67
C THR A 250 33.06 -2.65 -31.66
N ILE A 251 34.05 -3.54 -31.74
CA ILE A 251 35.46 -3.19 -31.80
C ILE A 251 35.64 -2.42 -33.10
N ILE A 252 35.48 -1.10 -33.05
CA ILE A 252 36.15 -0.21 -33.97
C ILE A 252 37.36 0.26 -33.19
N SER A 253 38.49 -0.32 -33.56
CA SER A 253 39.81 0.12 -33.17
C SER A 253 39.93 1.62 -33.45
N GLU A 254 40.12 2.43 -32.41
CA GLU A 254 41.09 3.52 -32.43
C GLU A 254 41.26 4.16 -31.05
N SER A 255 42.54 4.25 -30.67
CA SER A 255 43.21 5.07 -29.65
C SER A 255 42.56 5.28 -28.26
N ARG A 256 43.32 4.84 -27.26
CA ARG A 256 43.22 5.25 -25.85
C ARG A 256 43.15 6.78 -25.73
N THR A 257 42.03 7.31 -25.27
CA THR A 257 42.03 8.44 -24.33
C THR A 257 40.94 8.24 -23.29
N SER A 258 41.39 8.20 -22.04
CA SER A 258 40.61 8.08 -20.83
C SER A 258 39.87 9.39 -20.55
N ILE A 259 38.57 9.44 -20.84
CA ILE A 259 37.65 10.41 -20.24
C ILE A 259 36.35 9.64 -19.91
N PRO A 260 35.88 9.63 -18.65
CA PRO A 260 34.59 9.05 -18.32
C PRO A 260 33.48 9.86 -19.00
N PRO A 261 32.40 9.24 -19.49
CA PRO A 261 31.28 9.98 -20.06
C PRO A 261 30.65 10.85 -18.96
N THR A 262 30.87 12.16 -19.04
CA THR A 262 30.13 13.14 -18.27
C THR A 262 28.74 13.28 -18.89
N ALA A 263 27.70 12.95 -18.13
CA ALA A 263 26.32 13.24 -18.49
C ALA A 263 26.13 14.76 -18.63
N LYS A 264 26.03 15.25 -19.87
CA LYS A 264 25.57 16.61 -20.16
C LYS A 264 24.06 16.53 -20.41
N LYS A 265 23.26 17.14 -19.53
CA LYS A 265 21.87 17.52 -19.85
C LYS A 265 21.93 18.64 -20.87
N GLU A 266 21.50 18.39 -22.10
CA GLU A 266 21.18 19.45 -23.04
C GLU A 266 20.05 20.28 -22.44
N LYS A 267 20.31 21.56 -22.19
CA LYS A 267 19.28 22.54 -21.85
C LYS A 267 18.76 23.09 -23.17
N GLU A 268 17.50 22.82 -23.48
CA GLU A 268 16.77 23.58 -24.49
C GLU A 268 16.75 25.07 -24.05
N VAL A 269 17.25 25.92 -24.93
CA VAL A 269 17.19 27.38 -24.80
C VAL A 269 15.87 27.83 -25.44
N PRO A 270 15.01 28.61 -24.76
CA PRO A 270 13.80 29.12 -25.38
C PRO A 270 14.14 30.22 -26.39
N GLU A 271 13.68 30.07 -27.63
CA GLU A 271 13.71 31.12 -28.64
C GLU A 271 12.81 32.29 -28.21
N TYR A 272 13.41 33.46 -28.00
CA TYR A 272 12.67 34.72 -27.97
C TYR A 272 12.49 35.20 -29.41
N HIS A 273 11.25 35.21 -29.89
CA HIS A 273 10.87 36.06 -31.01
C HIS A 273 10.59 37.48 -30.50
N GLY A 274 11.24 38.46 -31.15
CA GLY A 274 11.05 39.89 -30.92
C GLY A 274 9.79 40.44 -31.57
#